data_AF-R8NJ92-F1
#
_entry.id   AF-R8NJ92-F1
#
_cell.length_a   1.000
_cell.length_b   1.000
_cell.length_c   1.000
_cell.angle_alpha   90.00
_cell.angle_beta   90.00
_cell.angle_gamma   90.00
#
_symmetry.space_group_name_H-M   'P 1'
#
loop_
_entity.id
_entity.type
_entity.pdbx_description
1 polymer ?
#
loop_
_entity_poly.entity_id
_entity_poly.type
_entity_poly.pdbx_seq_one_letter_code
_entity_poly.pdbx_strand_id
1 'polypeptide(L)'
;MDQLVALAKTVNLPQAVLRWQTMVEEECNAQGVAELVPYVLGIIMVESGGNAETTPDIMQSSESQGRPANSINNPKESIHYGVMHLKGSFADAKKYGITDLSAIVQTYNFGRAYIRWLASNNKQHSLPVADLYSKTVVAPSLGNTNGTTVRYSHPIAVAYNGGYRYKNGGNFFYAEIVKQYVDFNGGGVPQPEGIGLARSIYWEGYGINYHDRPHGDYQGNFTTAAEVLYWDAYWGEDGDVWFDLGRSRWVKAEHYYWRPFKAISKFYTGMRTGEKMVMFG
;
A
#
# COMPACT_ATOMS: atom_id res chain seq x y z
N MET A 1 3.37 25.44 -11.84
CA MET A 1 2.94 25.32 -10.43
C MET A 1 2.92 23.82 -10.16
N ASP A 2 3.98 23.33 -9.51
CA ASP A 2 4.30 21.91 -9.41
C ASP A 2 3.27 21.16 -8.56
N GLN A 3 2.36 20.45 -9.22
CA GLN A 3 1.31 19.64 -8.59
C GLN A 3 1.82 18.37 -7.88
N LEU A 4 3.14 18.11 -7.93
CA LEU A 4 3.77 16.95 -7.30
C LEU A 4 4.22 17.21 -5.84
N VAL A 5 3.97 18.40 -5.31
CA VAL A 5 4.43 18.81 -3.97
C VAL A 5 3.31 18.68 -2.93
N ALA A 6 2.69 17.50 -2.84
CA ALA A 6 2.04 17.14 -1.58
C ALA A 6 3.18 16.81 -0.61
N LEU A 7 3.36 17.63 0.43
CA LEU A 7 4.37 17.45 1.48
C LEU A 7 4.07 16.17 2.27
N ALA A 8 4.46 15.02 1.72
CA ALA A 8 4.36 13.77 2.42
C ALA A 8 5.12 13.83 3.74
N LYS A 9 4.63 13.11 4.73
CA LYS A 9 5.25 13.03 6.05
C LYS A 9 5.40 11.58 6.44
N THR A 10 6.49 11.27 7.13
CA THR A 10 6.65 9.95 7.73
C THR A 10 5.70 9.78 8.90
N VAL A 11 5.11 8.60 9.05
CA VAL A 11 4.28 8.18 10.17
C VAL A 11 4.78 6.83 10.69
N ASN A 12 4.66 6.57 12.00
CA ASN A 12 4.91 5.25 12.59
C ASN A 12 6.30 4.61 12.29
N LEU A 13 7.31 5.41 11.94
CA LEU A 13 8.67 4.89 11.70
C LEU A 13 9.40 4.62 13.02
N PRO A 14 10.04 3.45 13.19
CA PRO A 14 10.83 3.16 14.37
C PRO A 14 12.17 3.91 14.36
N GLN A 15 12.79 4.09 15.53
CA GLN A 15 14.08 4.78 15.67
C GLN A 15 15.20 4.15 14.83
N ALA A 16 15.13 2.83 14.60
CA ALA A 16 16.06 2.10 13.72
C ALA A 16 16.08 2.61 12.28
N VAL A 17 14.97 3.21 11.81
CA VAL A 17 14.86 3.88 10.52
C VAL A 17 15.16 5.37 10.66
N LEU A 18 14.58 6.04 11.66
CA LEU A 18 14.74 7.49 11.85
C LEU A 18 16.19 7.93 12.05
N ARG A 19 17.08 7.06 12.55
CA ARG A 19 18.52 7.33 12.63
C ARG A 19 19.17 7.64 11.27
N TRP A 20 18.55 7.26 10.16
CA TRP A 20 19.03 7.52 8.79
C TRP A 20 18.49 8.83 8.21
N GLN A 21 17.57 9.51 8.90
CA GLN A 21 16.86 10.69 8.36
C GLN A 21 17.81 11.78 7.86
N THR A 22 18.80 12.20 8.65
CA THR A 22 19.75 13.24 8.23
C THR A 22 20.52 12.82 6.97
N MET A 23 20.97 11.58 6.89
CA MET A 23 21.71 11.08 5.71
C MET A 23 20.81 11.01 4.47
N VAL A 24 19.54 10.63 4.64
CA VAL A 24 18.54 10.62 3.57
C VAL A 24 18.23 12.04 3.10
N GLU A 25 18.06 12.99 4.01
CA GLU A 25 17.84 14.41 3.71
C GLU A 25 19.02 14.98 2.91
N GLU A 26 20.26 14.76 3.38
CA GLU A 26 21.47 15.19 2.68
C GLU A 26 21.57 14.61 1.27
N GLU A 27 21.34 13.30 1.11
CA GLU A 27 21.43 12.64 -0.19
C GLU A 27 20.32 13.09 -1.14
N CYS A 28 19.06 13.18 -0.67
CA CYS A 28 17.95 13.66 -1.48
C CYS A 28 18.16 15.10 -1.93
N ASN A 29 18.69 15.97 -1.06
CA ASN A 29 19.06 17.33 -1.41
C ASN A 29 20.20 17.35 -2.44
N ALA A 30 21.26 16.57 -2.23
CA ALA A 30 22.39 16.48 -3.16
C ALA A 30 21.96 16.00 -4.56
N GLN A 31 20.95 15.12 -4.64
CA GLN A 31 20.40 14.65 -5.90
C GLN A 31 19.27 15.53 -6.46
N GLY A 32 18.87 16.61 -5.78
CA GLY A 32 17.85 17.55 -6.24
C GLY A 32 16.42 17.00 -6.19
N VAL A 33 16.13 16.13 -5.22
CA VAL A 33 14.84 15.45 -5.01
C VAL A 33 14.45 15.45 -3.53
N ALA A 34 14.60 16.60 -2.85
CA ALA A 34 14.30 16.77 -1.43
C ALA A 34 12.88 16.33 -1.06
N GLU A 35 11.93 16.45 -1.99
CA GLU A 35 10.55 15.97 -1.84
C GLU A 35 10.44 14.46 -1.65
N LEU A 36 11.47 13.68 -1.97
CA LEU A 36 11.45 12.22 -1.88
C LEU A 36 11.82 11.67 -0.49
N VAL A 37 12.31 12.51 0.43
CA VAL A 37 12.78 12.07 1.77
C VAL A 37 11.79 11.17 2.52
N PRO A 38 10.48 11.50 2.62
CA PRO A 38 9.53 10.65 3.34
C PRO A 38 9.39 9.26 2.71
N TYR A 39 9.37 9.19 1.37
CA TYR A 39 9.26 7.93 0.64
C TYR A 39 10.51 7.07 0.79
N VAL A 40 11.68 7.69 0.76
CA VAL A 40 12.96 6.98 0.96
C VAL A 40 13.01 6.34 2.35
N LEU A 41 12.57 7.06 3.39
CA LEU A 41 12.49 6.49 4.75
C LEU A 41 11.45 5.37 4.85
N GLY A 42 10.29 5.51 4.21
CA GLY A 42 9.30 4.44 4.12
C GLY A 42 9.83 3.20 3.39
N ILE A 43 10.60 3.39 2.32
CA ILE A 43 11.27 2.31 1.58
C ILE A 43 12.32 1.62 2.47
N ILE A 44 13.18 2.36 3.18
CA ILE A 44 14.14 1.76 4.14
C ILE A 44 13.43 0.86 5.16
N MET A 45 12.29 1.31 5.68
CA MET A 45 11.48 0.52 6.61
C MET A 45 11.01 -0.80 5.99
N VAL A 46 10.49 -0.75 4.76
CA VAL A 46 9.94 -1.93 4.07
C VAL A 46 11.04 -2.89 3.60
N GLU A 47 12.19 -2.39 3.16
CA GLU A 47 13.28 -3.21 2.62
C GLU A 47 14.09 -3.92 3.71
N SER A 48 14.39 -3.25 4.82
CA SER A 48 15.30 -3.79 5.85
C SER A 48 14.93 -3.44 7.28
N GLY A 49 13.91 -2.62 7.50
CA GLY A 49 13.65 -1.99 8.80
C GLY A 49 14.77 -1.03 9.24
N GLY A 50 15.67 -0.63 8.33
CA GLY A 50 16.84 0.19 8.63
C GLY A 50 17.95 -0.54 9.40
N ASN A 51 17.91 -1.87 9.47
CA ASN A 51 18.88 -2.66 10.23
C ASN A 51 20.18 -2.90 9.46
N ALA A 52 21.08 -1.91 9.49
CA ALA A 52 22.40 -2.01 8.87
C ALA A 52 23.33 -3.06 9.49
N GLU A 53 23.05 -3.59 10.68
CA GLU A 53 23.90 -4.60 11.32
C GLU A 53 23.72 -5.97 10.67
N THR A 54 22.49 -6.30 10.26
CA THR A 54 22.18 -7.52 9.53
C THR A 54 22.14 -7.32 8.02
N THR A 55 21.72 -6.14 7.58
CA THR A 55 21.49 -5.80 6.16
C THR A 55 22.06 -4.41 5.87
N PRO A 56 23.39 -4.29 5.64
CA PRO A 56 24.01 -3.00 5.33
C PRO A 56 23.44 -2.32 4.07
N ASP A 57 22.95 -3.12 3.10
CA ASP A 57 22.14 -2.65 2.00
C ASP A 57 20.70 -2.33 2.46
N ILE A 58 20.57 -1.29 3.29
CA ILE A 58 19.32 -0.94 3.99
C ILE A 58 18.16 -0.56 3.07
N MET A 59 18.43 -0.20 1.82
CA MET A 59 17.44 0.07 0.78
C MET A 59 17.35 -1.06 -0.27
N GLN A 60 18.05 -2.18 -0.10
CA GLN A 60 18.15 -3.27 -1.08
C GLN A 60 18.44 -2.79 -2.50
N SER A 61 19.31 -1.78 -2.64
CA SER A 61 19.54 -1.08 -3.90
C SER A 61 20.60 -1.76 -4.78
N SER A 62 21.23 -2.84 -4.33
CA SER A 62 22.23 -3.60 -5.10
C SER A 62 21.74 -4.02 -6.50
N GLU A 63 20.53 -4.59 -6.58
CA GLU A 63 19.96 -5.10 -7.83
C GLU A 63 19.67 -3.97 -8.83
N SER A 64 19.38 -2.76 -8.34
CA SER A 64 19.19 -1.57 -9.20
C SER A 64 20.47 -1.19 -9.97
N GLN A 65 21.63 -1.63 -9.49
CA GLN A 65 22.94 -1.45 -10.10
C GLN A 65 23.40 -2.69 -10.90
N GLY A 66 22.52 -3.68 -11.09
CA GLY A 66 22.86 -4.95 -11.72
C GLY A 66 23.81 -5.82 -10.89
N ARG A 67 23.96 -5.51 -9.60
CA ARG A 67 24.78 -6.32 -8.67
C ARG A 67 23.92 -7.41 -8.03
N PRO A 68 24.52 -8.50 -7.52
CA PRO A 68 23.80 -9.48 -6.71
C PRO A 68 23.13 -8.82 -5.50
N ALA A 69 21.96 -9.33 -5.08
CA ALA A 69 21.27 -8.86 -3.90
C ALA A 69 22.20 -8.86 -2.66
N ASN A 70 22.08 -7.84 -1.81
CA ASN A 70 22.91 -7.65 -0.60
C ASN A 70 24.43 -7.50 -0.84
N SER A 71 24.85 -7.06 -2.03
CA SER A 71 26.27 -6.86 -2.33
C SER A 71 26.81 -5.49 -1.90
N ILE A 72 25.94 -4.49 -1.70
CA ILE A 72 26.30 -3.22 -1.06
C ILE A 72 26.50 -3.47 0.44
N ASN A 73 27.68 -3.15 0.95
CA ASN A 73 28.06 -3.36 2.35
C ASN A 73 28.08 -2.05 3.18
N ASN A 74 27.60 -0.95 2.60
CA ASN A 74 27.63 0.37 3.21
C ASN A 74 26.24 1.05 3.09
N PRO A 75 25.60 1.41 4.22
CA PRO A 75 24.31 2.11 4.21
C PRO A 75 24.31 3.42 3.40
N LYS A 76 25.43 4.15 3.38
CA LYS A 76 25.54 5.40 2.60
C LYS A 76 25.46 5.12 1.09
N GLU A 77 26.14 4.08 0.62
CA GLU A 77 26.07 3.64 -0.78
C GLU A 77 24.67 3.10 -1.10
N SER A 78 24.06 2.38 -0.17
CA SER A 78 22.69 1.87 -0.30
C SER A 78 21.67 3.00 -0.49
N ILE A 79 21.76 4.05 0.35
CA ILE A 79 20.94 5.26 0.24
C ILE A 79 21.19 5.98 -1.08
N HIS A 80 22.47 6.19 -1.46
CA HIS A 80 22.82 6.86 -2.71
C HIS A 80 22.14 6.22 -3.93
N TYR A 81 22.29 4.91 -4.10
CA TYR A 81 21.68 4.21 -5.23
C TYR A 81 20.18 4.03 -5.11
N GLY A 82 19.65 3.88 -3.89
CA GLY A 82 18.20 3.83 -3.66
C GLY A 82 17.51 5.15 -4.05
N VAL A 83 18.09 6.29 -3.65
CA VAL A 83 17.63 7.63 -4.05
C VAL A 83 17.76 7.81 -5.57
N MET A 84 18.89 7.40 -6.16
CA MET A 84 19.12 7.49 -7.61
C MET A 84 18.07 6.68 -8.40
N HIS A 85 17.73 5.48 -7.91
CA HIS A 85 16.72 4.64 -8.54
C HIS A 85 15.33 5.30 -8.49
N LEU A 86 14.89 5.74 -7.31
CA LEU A 86 13.59 6.38 -7.12
C LEU A 86 13.47 7.70 -7.89
N LYS A 87 14.55 8.49 -7.94
CA LYS A 87 14.66 9.71 -8.77
C LYS A 87 14.41 9.41 -10.24
N GLY A 88 14.94 8.29 -10.76
CA GLY A 88 14.70 7.86 -12.13
C GLY A 88 13.21 7.62 -12.41
N SER A 89 12.51 6.96 -11.48
CA SER A 89 11.07 6.73 -11.55
C SER A 89 10.27 8.03 -11.45
N PHE A 90 10.68 8.95 -10.59
CA PHE A 90 10.06 10.26 -10.42
C PHE A 90 10.19 11.12 -11.70
N ALA A 91 11.35 11.08 -12.35
CA ALA A 91 11.56 11.73 -13.64
C ALA A 91 10.70 11.13 -14.75
N ASP A 92 10.55 9.80 -14.80
CA ASP A 92 9.64 9.14 -15.74
C ASP A 92 8.18 9.54 -15.47
N ALA A 93 7.76 9.59 -14.20
CA ALA A 93 6.41 9.98 -13.83
C ALA A 93 6.08 11.40 -14.30
N LYS A 94 6.99 12.36 -14.08
CA LYS A 94 6.91 13.73 -14.64
C LYS A 94 6.79 13.71 -16.16
N LYS A 95 7.64 12.95 -16.85
CA LYS A 95 7.65 12.84 -18.31
C LYS A 95 6.35 12.29 -18.89
N TYR A 96 5.74 11.31 -18.23
CA TYR A 96 4.53 10.64 -18.71
C TYR A 96 3.24 11.14 -18.06
N GLY A 97 3.28 12.22 -17.26
CA GLY A 97 2.11 12.81 -16.63
C GLY A 97 1.47 11.97 -15.52
N ILE A 98 2.23 11.07 -14.91
CA ILE A 98 1.78 10.31 -13.73
C ILE A 98 2.07 11.15 -12.49
N THR A 99 1.01 11.56 -11.79
CA THR A 99 1.11 12.40 -10.59
C THR A 99 0.92 11.62 -9.28
N ASP A 100 0.50 10.36 -9.37
CA ASP A 100 0.34 9.50 -8.20
C ASP A 100 1.71 9.04 -7.67
N LEU A 101 2.09 9.56 -6.50
CA LEU A 101 3.35 9.23 -5.83
C LEU A 101 3.40 7.75 -5.39
N SER A 102 2.25 7.10 -5.18
CA SER A 102 2.17 5.66 -4.92
C SER A 102 2.65 4.84 -6.13
N ALA A 103 2.36 5.32 -7.35
CA ALA A 103 2.87 4.70 -8.56
C ALA A 103 4.40 4.71 -8.60
N ILE A 104 5.00 5.82 -8.17
CA ILE A 104 6.45 6.04 -8.13
C ILE A 104 7.08 5.11 -7.09
N VAL A 105 6.50 5.00 -5.90
CA VAL A 105 6.96 4.04 -4.88
C VAL A 105 6.84 2.60 -5.36
N GLN A 106 5.74 2.23 -6.01
CA GLN A 106 5.56 0.87 -6.54
C GLN A 106 6.66 0.48 -7.54
N THR A 107 7.23 1.44 -8.27
CA THR A 107 8.36 1.17 -9.18
C THR A 107 9.60 0.66 -8.48
N TYR A 108 9.80 0.95 -7.19
CA TYR A 108 10.97 0.46 -6.47
C TYR A 108 10.99 -1.08 -6.45
N ASN A 109 9.81 -1.69 -6.42
CA ASN A 109 9.64 -3.13 -6.51
C ASN A 109 9.44 -3.67 -7.94
N PHE A 110 8.70 -2.94 -8.79
CA PHE A 110 8.37 -3.39 -10.16
C PHE A 110 9.35 -2.96 -11.24
N GLY A 111 10.26 -2.05 -10.92
CA GLY A 111 11.06 -1.32 -11.87
C GLY A 111 10.30 -0.19 -12.58
N ARG A 112 11.09 0.68 -13.22
CA ARG A 112 10.64 1.91 -13.89
C ARG A 112 9.67 1.69 -15.06
N ALA A 113 9.66 0.50 -15.66
CA ALA A 113 8.76 0.16 -16.77
C ALA A 113 7.27 0.29 -16.39
N TYR A 114 6.95 0.17 -15.09
CA TYR A 114 5.58 0.31 -14.60
C TYR A 114 4.97 1.68 -14.90
N ILE A 115 5.74 2.77 -14.78
CA ILE A 115 5.24 4.13 -15.09
C ILE A 115 4.86 4.25 -16.57
N ARG A 116 5.71 3.75 -17.47
CA ARG A 116 5.42 3.75 -18.91
C ARG A 116 4.20 2.90 -19.21
N TRP A 117 4.05 1.75 -18.55
CA TRP A 117 2.90 0.89 -18.72
C TRP A 117 1.61 1.56 -18.27
N LEU A 118 1.60 2.23 -17.11
CA LEU A 118 0.46 3.00 -16.63
C LEU A 118 0.02 4.05 -17.66
N ALA A 119 0.97 4.87 -18.11
CA ALA A 119 0.70 5.92 -19.09
C ALA A 119 0.19 5.37 -20.43
N SER A 120 0.81 4.32 -20.95
CA SER A 120 0.43 3.71 -22.24
C SER A 120 -0.94 3.03 -22.20
N ASN A 121 -1.42 2.69 -21.01
CA ASN A 121 -2.73 2.05 -20.81
C ASN A 121 -3.78 2.98 -20.20
N ASN A 122 -3.47 4.28 -20.08
CA ASN A 122 -4.32 5.28 -19.45
C ASN A 122 -4.82 4.85 -18.05
N LYS A 123 -3.89 4.33 -17.22
CA LYS A 123 -4.17 3.86 -15.86
C LYS A 123 -3.46 4.74 -14.83
N GLN A 124 -4.07 4.88 -13.66
CA GLN A 124 -3.41 5.35 -12.44
C GLN A 124 -3.06 4.14 -11.56
N HIS A 125 -2.14 4.33 -10.62
CA HIS A 125 -1.83 3.25 -9.68
C HIS A 125 -3.00 3.05 -8.72
N SER A 126 -3.24 1.77 -8.41
CA SER A 126 -4.10 1.28 -7.35
C SER A 126 -3.70 -0.17 -7.09
N LEU A 127 -4.10 -0.74 -5.95
CA LEU A 127 -3.78 -2.13 -5.64
C LEU A 127 -4.29 -3.12 -6.73
N PRO A 128 -5.53 -3.02 -7.25
CA PRO A 128 -5.97 -3.84 -8.38
C PRO A 128 -5.15 -3.65 -9.67
N VAL A 129 -4.68 -2.43 -9.95
CA VAL A 129 -3.85 -2.16 -11.13
C VAL A 129 -2.44 -2.76 -10.96
N ALA A 130 -1.90 -2.74 -9.74
CA ALA A 130 -0.63 -3.38 -9.42
C ALA A 130 -0.73 -4.91 -9.48
N ASP A 131 -1.82 -5.52 -8.99
CA ASP A 131 -2.14 -6.95 -9.14
C ASP A 131 -2.15 -7.34 -10.63
N LEU A 132 -2.88 -6.57 -11.45
CA LEU A 132 -2.95 -6.78 -12.90
C LEU A 132 -1.56 -6.73 -13.56
N TYR A 133 -0.75 -5.72 -13.25
CA TYR A 133 0.59 -5.58 -13.82
C TYR A 133 1.53 -6.72 -13.37
N SER A 134 1.47 -7.11 -12.10
CA SER A 134 2.21 -8.25 -11.57
C SER A 134 1.87 -9.54 -12.31
N LYS A 135 0.57 -9.82 -12.50
CA LYS A 135 0.07 -11.03 -13.18
C LYS A 135 0.41 -11.07 -14.67
N THR A 136 0.29 -9.93 -15.36
CA THR A 136 0.29 -9.90 -16.84
C THR A 136 1.59 -9.44 -17.45
N VAL A 137 2.45 -8.76 -16.68
CA VAL A 137 3.72 -8.21 -17.17
C VAL A 137 4.89 -8.79 -16.39
N VAL A 138 4.94 -8.57 -15.07
CA VAL A 138 6.12 -8.92 -14.27
C VAL A 138 6.32 -10.44 -14.21
N ALA A 139 5.31 -11.18 -13.73
CA ALA A 139 5.38 -12.63 -13.59
C ALA A 139 5.72 -13.35 -14.91
N PRO A 140 5.05 -13.05 -16.04
CA PRO A 140 5.39 -13.64 -17.33
C PRO A 140 6.81 -13.30 -17.81
N SER A 141 7.26 -12.05 -17.60
CA SER A 141 8.62 -11.63 -18.01
C SER A 141 9.74 -12.40 -17.29
N LEU A 142 9.41 -13.02 -16.15
CA LEU A 142 10.30 -13.84 -15.33
C LEU A 142 9.89 -15.32 -15.31
N GLY A 143 9.16 -15.78 -16.32
CA GLY A 143 8.87 -17.20 -16.57
C GLY A 143 7.63 -17.77 -15.88
N ASN A 144 6.86 -16.96 -15.15
CA ASN A 144 5.56 -17.38 -14.59
C ASN A 144 4.41 -16.95 -15.52
N THR A 145 4.22 -17.69 -16.62
CA THR A 145 3.20 -17.39 -17.64
C THR A 145 1.81 -17.94 -17.32
N ASN A 146 1.69 -18.84 -16.34
CA ASN A 146 0.43 -19.48 -15.95
C ASN A 146 -0.22 -18.84 -14.71
N GLY A 147 0.36 -17.77 -14.17
CA GLY A 147 -0.18 -17.06 -13.00
C GLY A 147 -0.04 -17.84 -11.69
N THR A 148 0.98 -18.69 -11.56
CA THR A 148 1.28 -19.43 -10.32
C THR A 148 1.42 -18.46 -9.15
N THR A 149 0.74 -18.74 -8.04
CA THR A 149 0.81 -17.94 -6.81
C THR A 149 1.68 -18.61 -5.75
N VAL A 150 2.16 -17.81 -4.80
CA VAL A 150 2.86 -18.24 -3.60
C VAL A 150 2.21 -17.60 -2.37
N ARG A 151 2.17 -18.32 -1.26
CA ARG A 151 1.64 -17.81 0.01
C ARG A 151 2.42 -16.56 0.43
N TYR A 152 1.68 -15.55 0.83
CA TYR A 152 2.22 -14.29 1.33
C TYR A 152 1.33 -13.80 2.49
N SER A 153 1.77 -14.06 3.72
CA SER A 153 0.98 -13.85 4.93
C SER A 153 0.98 -12.40 5.44
N HIS A 154 1.39 -11.44 4.63
CA HIS A 154 1.33 -10.04 5.03
C HIS A 154 -0.14 -9.63 5.25
N PRO A 155 -0.49 -8.91 6.34
CA PRO A 155 -1.89 -8.61 6.67
C PRO A 155 -2.69 -7.97 5.53
N ILE A 156 -2.08 -7.01 4.82
CA ILE A 156 -2.68 -6.38 3.61
C ILE A 156 -3.04 -7.43 2.54
N ALA A 157 -2.16 -8.41 2.31
CA ALA A 157 -2.42 -9.47 1.32
C ALA A 157 -3.54 -10.41 1.78
N VAL A 158 -3.54 -10.77 3.07
CA VAL A 158 -4.60 -11.60 3.66
C VAL A 158 -5.96 -10.94 3.49
N ALA A 159 -6.08 -9.66 3.84
CA ALA A 159 -7.31 -8.89 3.65
C ALA A 159 -7.70 -8.83 2.16
N TYR A 160 -6.77 -8.48 1.29
CA TYR A 160 -7.06 -8.25 -0.13
C TYR A 160 -7.44 -9.51 -0.91
N ASN A 161 -6.72 -10.62 -0.72
CA ASN A 161 -6.88 -11.80 -1.58
C ASN A 161 -6.72 -13.16 -0.86
N GLY A 162 -6.69 -13.18 0.47
CA GLY A 162 -6.49 -14.41 1.24
C GLY A 162 -5.01 -14.77 1.45
N GLY A 163 -4.08 -13.89 1.07
CA GLY A 163 -2.67 -13.99 1.46
C GLY A 163 -1.81 -14.67 0.41
N TYR A 164 -1.80 -14.14 -0.81
CA TYR A 164 -0.89 -14.59 -1.86
C TYR A 164 -0.33 -13.45 -2.71
N ARG A 165 0.78 -13.75 -3.40
CA ARG A 165 1.30 -12.98 -4.54
C ARG A 165 1.68 -13.91 -5.69
N TYR A 166 1.95 -13.39 -6.89
CA TYR A 166 2.42 -14.23 -8.00
C TYR A 166 3.90 -14.59 -7.81
N LYS A 167 4.24 -15.85 -8.09
CA LYS A 167 5.65 -16.26 -8.22
C LYS A 167 6.32 -15.40 -9.28
N ASN A 168 7.52 -14.88 -8.99
CA ASN A 168 8.26 -13.99 -9.90
C ASN A 168 7.48 -12.73 -10.34
N GLY A 169 6.41 -12.33 -9.62
CA GLY A 169 5.59 -11.18 -9.98
C GLY A 169 5.96 -9.87 -9.28
N GLY A 170 7.06 -9.84 -8.53
CA GLY A 170 7.31 -8.79 -7.55
C GLY A 170 6.31 -8.86 -6.38
N ASN A 171 6.16 -7.75 -5.67
CA ASN A 171 5.21 -7.53 -4.60
C ASN A 171 4.25 -6.41 -5.00
N PHE A 172 3.09 -6.77 -5.53
CA PHE A 172 2.07 -5.78 -5.92
C PHE A 172 1.41 -5.04 -4.76
N PHE A 173 1.70 -5.43 -3.51
CA PHE A 173 1.29 -4.71 -2.31
C PHE A 173 2.28 -3.62 -1.88
N TYR A 174 3.42 -3.47 -2.57
CA TYR A 174 4.56 -2.70 -2.07
C TYR A 174 4.20 -1.25 -1.69
N ALA A 175 3.51 -0.52 -2.56
CA ALA A 175 3.08 0.84 -2.24
C ALA A 175 2.12 0.89 -1.04
N GLU A 176 1.20 -0.07 -0.91
CA GLU A 176 0.30 -0.17 0.25
C GLU A 176 1.04 -0.44 1.56
N ILE A 177 2.13 -1.21 1.50
CA ILE A 177 2.97 -1.46 2.67
C ILE A 177 3.72 -0.18 3.05
N VAL A 178 4.30 0.53 2.08
CA VAL A 178 5.01 1.81 2.33
C VAL A 178 4.06 2.90 2.84
N LYS A 179 2.81 2.94 2.36
CA LYS A 179 1.74 3.84 2.85
C LYS A 179 1.46 3.71 4.35
N GLN A 180 1.81 2.59 5.00
CA GLN A 180 1.72 2.48 6.46
C GLN A 180 2.73 3.38 7.20
N TYR A 181 3.78 3.83 6.50
CA TYR A 181 4.89 4.60 7.06
C TYR A 181 5.05 6.00 6.46
N VAL A 182 4.31 6.29 5.39
CA VAL A 182 4.37 7.56 4.68
C VAL A 182 2.95 8.01 4.40
N ASP A 183 2.61 9.20 4.87
CA ASP A 183 1.41 9.91 4.51
C ASP A 183 1.65 10.58 3.15
N PHE A 184 1.00 10.06 2.09
CA PHE A 184 1.11 10.58 0.73
C PHE A 184 0.27 11.85 0.49
N ASN A 185 -0.56 12.24 1.45
CA ASN A 185 -1.48 13.35 1.38
C ASN A 185 -0.98 14.48 2.29
N GLY A 186 0.08 15.18 1.87
CA GLY A 186 0.49 16.42 2.54
C GLY A 186 -0.64 17.44 2.59
N GLY A 187 -1.47 17.40 3.65
CA GLY A 187 -2.67 18.23 3.83
C GLY A 187 -4.00 17.50 4.05
N GLY A 188 -4.04 16.20 4.34
CA GLY A 188 -5.29 15.55 4.76
C GLY A 188 -5.09 14.09 5.09
N VAL A 189 -5.36 13.70 6.34
CA VAL A 189 -5.23 12.34 6.88
C VAL A 189 -5.63 11.29 5.82
N PRO A 190 -4.72 10.45 5.32
CA PRO A 190 -5.08 9.30 4.51
C PRO A 190 -5.83 8.33 5.40
N GLN A 191 -7.15 8.26 5.21
CA GLN A 191 -7.89 7.08 5.60
C GLN A 191 -7.39 5.94 4.67
N PRO A 192 -7.01 4.77 5.19
CA PRO A 192 -6.83 3.58 4.35
C PRO A 192 -8.01 3.44 3.39
N GLU A 193 -7.80 3.07 2.12
CA GLU A 193 -8.90 2.96 1.15
C GLU A 193 -9.90 1.91 1.66
N GLY A 194 -11.01 2.35 2.23
CA GLY A 194 -11.93 1.54 3.04
C GLY A 194 -12.76 2.46 3.92
N ILE A 195 -13.80 1.95 4.55
CA ILE A 195 -14.71 2.76 5.38
C ILE A 195 -14.54 2.49 6.89
N GLY A 196 -13.66 1.55 7.26
CA GLY A 196 -13.25 1.30 8.63
C GLY A 196 -12.38 0.05 8.80
N LEU A 197 -11.98 -0.20 10.05
CA LEU A 197 -11.20 -1.39 10.42
C LEU A 197 -12.04 -2.33 11.27
N ALA A 198 -11.85 -3.63 11.08
CA ALA A 198 -12.51 -4.70 11.80
C ALA A 198 -11.47 -5.72 12.26
N ARG A 199 -11.51 -6.14 13.52
CA ARG A 199 -10.65 -7.18 14.08
C ARG A 199 -11.54 -8.29 14.65
N SER A 200 -11.32 -9.52 14.22
CA SER A 200 -12.05 -10.68 14.74
C SER A 200 -11.99 -10.71 16.27
N ILE A 201 -13.12 -11.03 16.90
CA ILE A 201 -13.16 -11.28 18.36
C ILE A 201 -12.59 -12.66 18.74
N TYR A 202 -12.34 -13.50 17.74
CA TYR A 202 -11.82 -14.86 17.89
C TYR A 202 -10.31 -14.92 17.59
N TRP A 203 -9.67 -16.01 18.02
CA TRP A 203 -8.24 -16.24 17.82
C TRP A 203 -7.89 -16.58 16.36
N GLU A 204 -6.61 -16.42 15.99
CA GLU A 204 -6.11 -16.75 14.64
C GLU A 204 -6.37 -18.23 14.31
N GLY A 205 -6.96 -18.48 13.15
CA GLY A 205 -7.38 -19.81 12.69
C GLY A 205 -8.86 -20.12 12.93
N TYR A 206 -9.57 -19.35 13.76
CA TYR A 206 -11.01 -19.54 13.95
C TYR A 206 -11.80 -19.01 12.76
N GLY A 207 -12.61 -19.88 12.13
CA GLY A 207 -13.35 -19.55 10.92
C GLY A 207 -14.62 -18.75 11.17
N ILE A 208 -14.71 -17.56 10.58
CA ILE A 208 -15.92 -16.75 10.50
C ILE A 208 -16.51 -16.90 9.10
N ASN A 209 -17.78 -17.28 8.99
CA ASN A 209 -18.44 -17.43 7.70
C ASN A 209 -18.50 -16.10 6.94
N TYR A 210 -18.21 -16.13 5.65
CA TYR A 210 -18.48 -15.01 4.74
C TYR A 210 -19.41 -15.43 3.60
N HIS A 211 -20.13 -14.44 3.08
CA HIS A 211 -21.20 -14.57 2.11
C HIS A 211 -20.94 -13.68 0.89
N ASP A 212 -21.59 -13.96 -0.22
CA ASP A 212 -21.48 -13.17 -1.46
C ASP A 212 -22.16 -11.79 -1.39
N ARG A 213 -23.13 -11.65 -0.48
CA ARG A 213 -23.83 -10.41 -0.11
C ARG A 213 -24.39 -10.51 1.31
N PRO A 214 -24.88 -9.41 1.94
CA PRO A 214 -25.64 -9.50 3.17
C PRO A 214 -26.82 -10.46 3.00
N HIS A 215 -26.95 -11.42 3.91
CA HIS A 215 -27.94 -12.51 3.84
C HIS A 215 -27.86 -13.40 2.60
N GLY A 216 -26.72 -13.37 1.92
CA GLY A 216 -26.44 -14.16 0.73
C GLY A 216 -26.00 -15.59 1.04
N ASP A 217 -25.54 -16.26 -0.01
CA ASP A 217 -25.08 -17.63 0.08
C ASP A 217 -23.69 -17.70 0.72
N TYR A 218 -23.48 -18.72 1.56
CA TYR A 218 -22.20 -19.00 2.18
C TYR A 218 -21.12 -19.29 1.12
N GLN A 219 -19.96 -18.65 1.26
CA GLN A 219 -18.85 -18.76 0.31
C GLN A 219 -17.57 -19.35 0.94
N GLY A 220 -17.45 -19.35 2.28
CA GLY A 220 -16.27 -19.86 2.96
C GLY A 220 -16.05 -19.22 4.32
N ASN A 221 -14.83 -19.37 4.85
CA ASN A 221 -14.45 -18.84 6.15
C ASN A 221 -13.28 -17.84 6.06
N PHE A 222 -13.38 -16.73 6.78
CA PHE A 222 -12.26 -15.88 7.16
C PHE A 222 -11.66 -16.37 8.47
N THR A 223 -10.35 -16.63 8.51
CA THR A 223 -9.70 -17.25 9.68
C THR A 223 -8.69 -16.35 10.38
N THR A 224 -8.54 -15.08 9.96
CA THR A 224 -7.51 -14.21 10.53
C THR A 224 -8.04 -13.43 11.74
N ALA A 225 -7.20 -13.29 12.76
CA ALA A 225 -7.40 -12.41 13.90
C ALA A 225 -6.70 -11.05 13.73
N ALA A 226 -6.00 -10.85 12.62
CA ALA A 226 -5.44 -9.54 12.27
C ALA A 226 -6.56 -8.49 12.11
N GLU A 227 -6.25 -7.23 12.42
CA GLU A 227 -7.12 -6.11 12.05
C GLU A 227 -7.13 -6.00 10.52
N VAL A 228 -8.32 -6.03 9.93
CA VAL A 228 -8.57 -5.99 8.49
C VAL A 228 -9.41 -4.77 8.13
N LEU A 229 -9.25 -4.32 6.90
CA LEU A 229 -10.00 -3.20 6.34
C LEU A 229 -11.33 -3.70 5.77
N TYR A 230 -12.44 -3.01 6.07
CA TYR A 230 -13.70 -3.23 5.37
C TYR A 230 -13.99 -2.08 4.42
N TRP A 231 -14.48 -2.45 3.24
CA TRP A 231 -14.58 -1.57 2.06
C TRP A 231 -16.00 -1.08 1.82
N ASP A 232 -16.96 -1.85 2.28
CA ASP A 232 -18.38 -1.53 2.23
C ASP A 232 -19.06 -2.08 3.50
N ALA A 233 -20.24 -1.56 3.82
CA ALA A 233 -21.02 -2.00 4.96
C ALA A 233 -22.51 -1.90 4.66
N TYR A 234 -23.25 -2.94 5.09
CA TYR A 234 -24.69 -2.94 5.13
C TYR A 234 -25.14 -2.71 6.57
N TRP A 235 -26.05 -1.74 6.73
CA TRP A 235 -26.61 -1.33 8.00
C TRP A 235 -28.11 -1.66 7.97
N GLY A 236 -28.46 -2.86 8.43
CA GLY A 236 -29.83 -3.28 8.62
C GLY A 236 -30.47 -2.70 9.89
N GLU A 237 -31.76 -2.96 10.07
CA GLU A 237 -32.49 -2.66 11.30
C GLU A 237 -31.97 -3.55 12.47
N ASP A 238 -32.26 -3.18 13.71
CA ASP A 238 -31.98 -3.98 14.91
C ASP A 238 -30.52 -4.44 15.11
N GLY A 239 -29.55 -3.67 14.58
CA GLY A 239 -28.11 -3.96 14.75
C GLY A 239 -27.58 -5.04 13.81
N ASP A 240 -28.33 -5.42 12.78
CA ASP A 240 -27.91 -6.34 11.73
C ASP A 240 -26.94 -5.67 10.76
N VAL A 241 -25.65 -5.71 11.13
CA VAL A 241 -24.58 -5.03 10.39
C VAL A 241 -23.68 -6.06 9.73
N TRP A 242 -23.35 -5.81 8.46
CA TRP A 242 -22.44 -6.63 7.67
C TRP A 242 -21.32 -5.78 7.07
N PHE A 243 -20.12 -6.35 6.98
CA PHE A 243 -18.94 -5.71 6.41
C PHE A 243 -18.45 -6.49 5.20
N ASP A 244 -18.18 -5.81 4.08
CA ASP A 244 -17.43 -6.39 2.96
C ASP A 244 -15.94 -6.25 3.25
N LEU A 245 -15.27 -7.38 3.49
CA LEU A 245 -13.81 -7.43 3.66
C LEU A 245 -13.06 -7.45 2.31
N GLY A 246 -13.76 -7.08 1.22
CA GLY A 246 -13.27 -6.87 -0.13
C GLY A 246 -13.63 -8.03 -1.06
N ARG A 247 -13.95 -7.72 -2.32
CA ARG A 247 -14.37 -8.69 -3.36
C ARG A 247 -15.66 -9.44 -2.99
N SER A 248 -16.64 -8.75 -2.42
CA SER A 248 -17.95 -9.33 -2.08
C SER A 248 -17.84 -10.46 -1.05
N ARG A 249 -17.01 -10.27 -0.04
CA ARG A 249 -16.84 -11.22 1.07
C ARG A 249 -17.43 -10.64 2.34
N TRP A 250 -18.75 -10.77 2.44
CA TRP A 250 -19.58 -10.15 3.47
C TRP A 250 -19.59 -10.98 4.75
N VAL A 251 -19.22 -10.37 5.87
CA VAL A 251 -19.22 -10.98 7.20
C VAL A 251 -20.14 -10.21 8.13
N LYS A 252 -20.72 -10.88 9.13
CA LYS A 252 -21.45 -10.18 10.18
C LYS A 252 -20.53 -9.42 11.12
N ALA A 253 -20.89 -8.18 11.42
CA ALA A 253 -20.13 -7.29 12.30
C ALA A 253 -20.06 -7.78 13.75
N GLU A 254 -21.04 -8.56 14.22
CA GLU A 254 -21.09 -9.09 15.59
C GLU A 254 -19.87 -9.96 15.96
N HIS A 255 -19.16 -10.47 14.95
CA HIS A 255 -17.93 -11.26 15.11
C HIS A 255 -16.65 -10.40 15.15
N TYR A 256 -16.76 -9.08 15.14
CA TYR A 256 -15.62 -8.16 15.04
C TYR A 256 -15.71 -7.02 16.05
N TYR A 257 -14.56 -6.65 16.62
CA TYR A 257 -14.34 -5.30 17.12
C TYR A 257 -14.09 -4.39 15.91
N TRP A 258 -14.93 -3.38 15.69
CA TRP A 258 -14.82 -2.55 14.50
C TRP A 258 -14.85 -1.06 14.82
N ARG A 259 -14.25 -0.26 13.93
CA ARG A 259 -14.20 1.20 14.02
C ARG A 259 -14.35 1.81 12.62
N PRO A 260 -15.38 2.63 12.38
CA PRO A 260 -15.52 3.32 11.12
C PRO A 260 -14.50 4.47 11.03
N PHE A 261 -14.10 4.75 9.82
CA PHE A 261 -13.31 5.93 9.50
C PHE A 261 -14.20 7.16 9.53
N LYS A 262 -13.80 8.16 10.32
CA LYS A 262 -14.58 9.39 10.49
C LYS A 262 -14.47 10.28 9.25
N ALA A 263 -15.61 10.59 8.64
CA ALA A 263 -15.73 11.68 7.67
C ALA A 263 -16.38 12.89 8.35
N ILE A 264 -15.83 14.08 8.13
CA ILE A 264 -16.40 15.35 8.60
C ILE A 264 -16.93 16.10 7.38
N SER A 265 -18.23 16.43 7.38
CA SER A 265 -18.85 17.23 6.31
C SER A 265 -18.12 18.57 6.15
N LYS A 266 -17.86 18.97 4.91
CA LYS A 266 -17.35 20.32 4.58
C LYS A 266 -18.44 21.40 4.67
N PHE A 267 -19.69 21.02 4.91
CA PHE A 267 -20.83 21.91 4.97
C PHE A 267 -21.39 21.99 6.40
N TYR A 268 -21.67 23.21 6.85
CA TYR A 268 -22.35 23.48 8.12
C TYR A 268 -23.75 22.88 8.14
N THR A 269 -24.22 22.53 9.33
CA THR A 269 -25.60 22.13 9.61
C THR A 269 -26.57 23.18 9.09
N GLY A 270 -27.34 22.84 8.04
CA GLY A 270 -28.38 23.72 7.47
C GLY A 270 -28.44 23.80 5.94
N MET A 271 -27.41 23.37 5.22
CA MET A 271 -27.47 23.32 3.75
C MET A 271 -28.17 22.03 3.28
N ARG A 272 -29.37 22.16 2.71
CA ARG A 272 -30.04 21.07 1.99
C ARG A 272 -29.28 20.81 0.70
N THR A 273 -28.51 19.72 0.66
CA THR A 273 -28.14 19.07 -0.60
C THR A 273 -29.23 18.04 -0.91
N GLY A 274 -29.82 18.16 -2.09
CA GLY A 274 -30.86 17.25 -2.55
C GLY A 274 -30.31 15.83 -2.69
N GLU A 275 -31.12 14.89 -2.22
CA GLU A 275 -31.07 13.44 -2.47
C GLU A 275 -30.01 12.62 -1.70
N LYS A 276 -30.55 11.95 -0.66
CA LYS A 276 -30.04 10.81 0.10
C LYS A 276 -28.55 10.82 0.47
N MET A 277 -28.24 11.49 1.58
CA MET A 277 -27.17 11.03 2.48
C MET A 277 -27.77 10.54 3.79
N VAL A 278 -27.54 9.27 4.10
CA VAL A 278 -27.72 8.73 5.45
C VAL A 278 -26.59 9.31 6.30
N MET A 279 -26.98 10.11 7.30
CA MET A 279 -26.08 10.84 8.19
C MET A 279 -25.86 10.01 9.46
N PHE A 280 -24.59 9.79 9.83
CA PHE A 280 -24.20 9.12 11.07
C PHE A 280 -24.41 10.05 12.28
N GLY A 281 -25.08 9.55 13.31
CA GLY A 281 -25.13 10.08 14.67
C GLY A 281 -24.65 9.04 15.66
#